data_AF-A0A2T6SV71-F1
#
_entry.id   AF-A0A2T6SV71-F1
#
_cell.length_a   1.000
_cell.length_b   1.000
_cell.length_c   1.000
_cell.angle_alpha   90.00
_cell.angle_beta   90.00
_cell.angle_gamma   90.00
#
_symmetry.space_group_name_H-M   'P 1'
#
loop_
_entity.id
_entity.type
_entity.pdbx_description
1 polymer ?
#
loop_
_entity_poly.entity_id
_entity_poly.type
_entity_poly.pdbx_seq_one_letter_code
_entity_poly.pdbx_strand_id
1 'polypeptide(L)'
;MNKTTIKILMGMALLSSLQAAEAELDEKSKKPKFADRNTFYLGVGYQLSAINMSFSTSSIDKSYFMTGNGFGVVLGGKFVAKTQAVEHVGFRYGLFYDQTFSSHKSYISTYGLEFSGLWDAFNSPKMFLGLEFGLGIAGATYMPGGAMHGIIAQYLGKENSLFQLLVKVGFRFGFFHNEITFGLKFPVIPNKKTEIVDGLSATTLWQRLPVAYFNYIYNF
;
A
#
# COMPACT_ATOMS: atom_id res chain seq x y z
N MET A 1 -35.54 56.86 27.99
CA MET A 1 -35.36 55.44 27.61
C MET A 1 -36.08 54.58 28.65
N ASN A 2 -37.03 53.72 28.26
CA ASN A 2 -37.87 52.99 29.20
C ASN A 2 -37.07 51.85 29.89
N LYS A 3 -37.36 51.55 31.16
CA LYS A 3 -36.65 50.52 31.95
C LYS A 3 -36.68 49.14 31.26
N THR A 4 -37.74 48.87 30.49
CA THR A 4 -37.89 47.66 29.68
C THR A 4 -36.86 47.57 28.56
N THR A 5 -36.57 48.68 27.89
CA THR A 5 -35.58 48.75 26.79
C THR A 5 -34.15 48.51 27.29
N ILE A 6 -33.83 49.03 28.49
CA ILE A 6 -32.52 48.83 29.13
C ILE A 6 -32.31 47.35 29.49
N LYS A 7 -33.34 46.69 30.02
CA LYS A 7 -33.28 45.25 30.35
C LYS A 7 -33.10 44.37 29.12
N ILE A 8 -33.76 44.70 28.01
CA ILE A 8 -33.61 43.97 26.74
C ILE A 8 -32.18 44.13 26.21
N LEU A 9 -31.63 45.35 26.22
CA LEU A 9 -30.28 45.62 25.75
C LEU A 9 -29.21 44.90 26.60
N MET A 10 -29.38 44.89 27.94
CA MET A 10 -28.52 44.12 28.84
C MET A 10 -28.63 42.61 28.60
N GLY A 11 -29.84 42.09 28.35
CA GLY A 11 -30.05 40.69 28.01
C GLY A 11 -29.32 40.29 26.72
N MET A 12 -29.41 41.11 25.67
CA MET A 12 -28.72 40.87 24.40
C MET A 12 -27.19 40.93 24.55
N ALA A 13 -26.67 41.89 25.33
CA ALA A 13 -25.23 41.98 25.60
C ALA A 13 -24.70 40.75 26.35
N LEU A 14 -25.43 40.26 27.35
CA LEU A 14 -25.08 39.05 28.09
C LEU A 14 -25.10 37.79 27.20
N LEU A 15 -26.14 37.64 26.37
CA LEU A 15 -26.23 36.53 25.39
C LEU A 15 -25.08 36.54 24.39
N SER A 16 -24.68 37.73 23.90
CA SER A 16 -23.55 37.85 22.96
C SER A 16 -22.21 37.49 23.60
N SER A 17 -21.99 37.85 24.87
CA SER A 17 -20.78 37.48 25.61
C SER A 17 -20.73 36.00 25.94
N LEU A 18 -21.88 35.36 26.15
CA LEU A 18 -21.98 33.92 26.39
C LEU A 18 -21.63 33.12 25.13
N GLN A 19 -22.17 33.54 23.96
CA GLN A 19 -21.85 32.92 22.67
C GLN A 19 -20.38 33.10 22.28
N ALA A 20 -19.77 34.25 22.58
CA ALA A 20 -18.34 34.47 22.34
C ALA A 20 -17.46 33.60 23.25
N ALA A 21 -17.83 33.45 24.53
CA ALA A 21 -17.12 32.59 25.46
C ALA A 21 -17.26 31.10 25.11
N GLU A 22 -18.44 30.66 24.65
CA GLU A 22 -18.66 29.30 24.13
C GLU A 22 -17.85 29.02 22.86
N ALA A 23 -17.74 29.99 21.95
CA ALA A 23 -16.92 29.86 20.74
C ALA A 23 -15.43 29.77 21.06
N GLU A 24 -14.91 30.57 22.01
CA GLU A 24 -13.51 30.49 22.45
C GLU A 24 -13.18 29.19 23.20
N LEU A 25 -14.15 28.65 23.97
CA LEU A 25 -14.00 27.35 24.63
C LEU A 25 -14.03 26.19 23.63
N ASP A 26 -14.87 26.25 22.61
CA ASP A 26 -14.92 25.25 21.53
C ASP A 26 -13.66 25.30 20.64
N GLU A 27 -13.06 26.48 20.46
CA GLU A 27 -11.81 26.64 19.72
C GLU A 27 -10.59 26.13 20.52
N LYS A 28 -10.53 26.39 21.83
CA LYS A 28 -9.49 25.84 22.73
C LYS A 28 -9.64 24.34 23.00
N SER A 29 -10.85 23.78 22.84
CA SER A 29 -11.17 22.36 22.99
C SER A 29 -10.76 21.52 21.78
N LYS A 30 -10.65 22.12 20.59
CA LYS A 30 -10.26 21.43 19.36
C LYS A 30 -8.78 21.05 19.38
N LYS A 31 -8.50 19.81 19.80
CA LYS A 31 -7.18 19.19 19.63
C LYS A 31 -6.68 19.42 18.19
N PRO A 32 -5.39 19.78 17.99
CA PRO A 32 -4.85 20.07 16.67
C PRO A 32 -5.08 18.86 15.74
N LYS A 33 -5.68 19.13 14.58
CA LYS A 33 -5.99 18.11 13.59
C LYS A 33 -4.70 17.71 12.87
N PHE A 34 -4.10 16.60 13.28
CA PHE A 34 -2.92 16.02 12.64
C PHE A 34 -3.13 15.70 11.15
N ALA A 35 -2.04 15.73 10.39
CA ALA A 35 -2.01 15.42 8.97
C ALA A 35 -2.25 13.93 8.73
N ASP A 36 -1.56 13.04 9.47
CA ASP A 36 -1.93 11.63 9.45
C ASP A 36 -3.18 11.40 10.33
N ARG A 37 -4.23 10.82 9.74
CA ARG A 37 -5.55 10.67 10.34
C ARG A 37 -6.30 9.47 9.77
N ASN A 38 -7.38 9.11 10.44
CA ASN A 38 -8.32 8.11 9.96
C ASN A 38 -8.96 8.60 8.67
N THR A 39 -8.86 7.80 7.62
CA THR A 39 -9.24 8.23 6.27
C THR A 39 -9.38 7.01 5.36
N PHE A 40 -10.25 7.14 4.37
CA PHE A 40 -10.19 6.28 3.18
C PHE A 40 -9.13 6.84 2.24
N TYR A 41 -8.50 5.97 1.47
CA TYR A 41 -7.48 6.41 0.53
C TYR A 41 -7.58 5.68 -0.80
N LEU A 42 -7.08 6.37 -1.82
CA LEU A 42 -6.86 5.84 -3.16
C LEU A 42 -5.45 6.23 -3.57
N GLY A 43 -4.69 5.30 -4.13
CA GLY A 43 -3.35 5.54 -4.59
C GLY A 43 -3.03 4.88 -5.91
N VAL A 44 -2.05 5.46 -6.59
CA VAL A 44 -1.44 4.92 -7.81
C VAL A 44 0.05 4.71 -7.54
N GLY A 45 0.58 3.64 -8.08
CA GLY A 45 1.94 3.20 -7.81
C GLY A 45 2.73 2.91 -9.07
N TYR A 46 4.04 3.06 -8.96
CA TYR A 46 5.02 2.55 -9.89
C TYR A 46 5.87 1.50 -9.19
N GLN A 47 6.25 0.44 -9.91
CA GLN A 47 7.02 -0.66 -9.38
C GLN A 47 8.19 -1.00 -10.29
N LEU A 48 9.32 -1.30 -9.67
CA LEU A 48 10.49 -1.88 -10.30
C LEU A 48 10.68 -3.27 -9.73
N SER A 49 10.66 -4.27 -10.61
CA SER A 49 10.74 -5.68 -10.24
C SER A 49 11.86 -6.34 -11.02
N ALA A 50 12.44 -7.37 -10.43
CA ALA A 50 13.18 -8.36 -11.17
C ALA A 50 12.52 -9.74 -10.96
N ILE A 51 12.64 -10.61 -11.95
CA ILE A 51 12.12 -11.97 -11.94
C ILE A 51 13.31 -12.87 -12.22
N ASN A 52 13.58 -13.79 -11.31
CA ASN A 52 14.51 -14.87 -11.57
C ASN A 52 13.70 -16.15 -11.74
N MET A 53 13.93 -16.82 -12.87
CA MET A 53 13.31 -18.12 -13.12
C MET A 53 14.38 -19.15 -13.42
N SER A 54 14.33 -20.26 -12.70
CA SER A 54 15.15 -21.43 -12.97
C SER A 54 14.27 -22.58 -13.42
N PHE A 55 14.71 -23.24 -14.50
CA PHE A 55 14.11 -24.44 -15.05
C PHE A 55 15.17 -25.53 -15.12
N SER A 56 14.91 -26.65 -14.44
CA SER A 56 15.81 -27.79 -14.41
C SER A 56 15.05 -29.09 -14.70
N THR A 57 15.59 -29.88 -15.61
CA THR A 57 15.24 -31.28 -15.91
C THR A 57 16.49 -32.15 -15.79
N SER A 58 16.36 -33.47 -15.99
CA SER A 58 17.51 -34.39 -16.00
C SER A 58 18.59 -34.06 -17.05
N SER A 59 18.27 -33.24 -18.07
CA SER A 59 19.14 -32.98 -19.22
C SER A 59 19.39 -31.49 -19.48
N ILE A 60 18.62 -30.58 -18.87
CA ILE A 60 18.70 -29.14 -19.14
C ILE A 60 18.60 -28.38 -17.82
N ASP A 61 19.55 -27.48 -17.57
CA ASP A 61 19.47 -26.49 -16.50
C ASP A 61 19.61 -25.08 -17.12
N LYS A 62 18.61 -24.22 -16.93
CA LYS A 62 18.59 -22.86 -17.47
C LYS A 62 18.00 -21.88 -16.45
N SER A 63 18.68 -20.75 -16.29
CA SER A 63 18.21 -19.62 -15.50
C SER A 63 18.03 -18.37 -16.36
N TYR A 64 16.93 -17.67 -16.15
CA TYR A 64 16.57 -16.43 -16.83
C TYR A 64 16.37 -15.32 -15.82
N PHE A 65 17.15 -14.25 -15.97
CA PHE A 65 16.97 -13.01 -15.23
C PHE A 65 16.22 -12.00 -16.10
N MET A 66 15.13 -11.46 -15.58
CA MET A 66 14.30 -10.49 -16.28
C MET A 66 14.10 -9.27 -15.38
N THR A 67 14.39 -8.09 -15.90
CA THR A 67 13.97 -6.83 -15.28
C THR A 67 12.61 -6.44 -15.81
N GLY A 68 11.84 -5.76 -14.97
CA GLY A 68 10.53 -5.27 -15.33
C GLY A 68 10.11 -4.07 -14.50
N ASN A 69 9.15 -3.36 -15.04
CA ASN A 69 8.53 -2.22 -14.40
C ASN A 69 7.03 -2.24 -14.57
N GLY A 70 6.32 -1.56 -13.69
CA GLY A 70 4.89 -1.74 -13.58
C GLY A 70 4.17 -0.58 -12.94
N PHE A 71 2.85 -0.61 -13.07
CA PHE A 71 1.96 0.33 -12.42
C PHE A 71 0.96 -0.42 -11.56
N GLY A 72 0.50 0.22 -10.50
CA GLY A 72 -0.49 -0.36 -9.62
C GLY A 72 -1.48 0.66 -9.11
N VAL A 73 -2.58 0.15 -8.56
CA VAL A 73 -3.58 0.91 -7.85
C VAL A 73 -3.81 0.28 -6.48
N VAL A 74 -4.04 1.11 -5.48
CA VAL A 74 -4.34 0.68 -4.12
C VAL A 74 -5.50 1.51 -3.58
N LEU A 75 -6.42 0.87 -2.88
CA LEU A 75 -7.53 1.54 -2.22
C LEU A 75 -7.82 0.90 -0.88
N GLY A 76 -8.21 1.70 0.11
CA GLY A 76 -8.46 1.14 1.43
C GLY A 76 -8.76 2.16 2.51
N GLY A 77 -8.60 1.74 3.75
CA GLY A 77 -8.79 2.55 4.94
C GLY A 77 -7.56 2.57 5.82
N LYS A 78 -7.40 3.66 6.56
CA LYS A 78 -6.37 3.83 7.59
C LYS A 78 -7.01 4.28 8.88
N PHE A 79 -6.55 3.71 9.98
CA PHE A 79 -6.85 4.11 11.35
C PHE A 79 -5.55 4.53 12.02
N VAL A 80 -5.51 5.70 12.66
CA VAL A 80 -4.35 6.21 13.39
C VAL A 80 -4.79 6.46 14.83
N ALA A 81 -4.07 5.88 15.78
CA ALA A 81 -4.36 6.07 17.19
C ALA A 81 -4.02 7.51 17.60
N LYS A 82 -4.92 8.14 18.37
CA LYS A 82 -4.80 9.55 18.82
C LYS A 82 -4.88 9.65 20.34
N THR A 83 -4.08 8.84 21.02
CA THR A 83 -3.97 8.83 22.48
C THR A 83 -2.59 9.32 22.87
N GLN A 84 -2.46 10.12 23.93
CA GLN A 84 -1.20 10.77 24.37
C GLN A 84 0.04 9.85 24.47
N ALA A 85 -0.14 8.53 24.61
CA ALA A 85 0.94 7.55 24.67
C ALA A 85 1.23 6.82 23.32
N VAL A 86 0.34 6.94 22.32
CA VAL A 86 0.34 6.14 21.07
C VAL A 86 -0.01 7.02 19.85
N GLU A 87 0.30 8.32 19.86
CA GLU A 87 -0.05 9.27 18.78
C GLU A 87 0.66 9.00 17.44
N HIS A 88 1.57 8.02 17.43
CA HIS A 88 2.48 7.70 16.34
C HIS A 88 2.19 6.36 15.68
N VAL A 89 1.14 5.63 16.09
CA VAL A 89 0.88 4.30 15.54
C VAL A 89 -0.45 4.26 14.82
N GLY A 90 -0.47 3.61 13.66
CA GLY A 90 -1.67 3.37 12.89
C GLY A 90 -1.71 2.00 12.26
N PHE A 91 -2.84 1.70 11.66
CA PHE A 91 -3.14 0.50 10.92
C PHE A 91 -3.76 0.89 9.58
N ARG A 92 -3.25 0.31 8.50
CA ARG A 92 -3.77 0.44 7.14
C ARG A 92 -4.22 -0.92 6.65
N TYR A 93 -5.34 -0.93 5.93
CA TYR A 93 -5.80 -2.09 5.18
C TYR A 93 -6.22 -1.63 3.79
N GLY A 94 -6.11 -2.51 2.79
CA GLY A 94 -6.46 -2.14 1.43
C GLY A 94 -6.49 -3.31 0.46
N LEU A 95 -7.11 -3.05 -0.69
CA LEU A 95 -7.05 -3.86 -1.88
C LEU A 95 -6.02 -3.25 -2.82
N PHE A 96 -5.24 -4.08 -3.49
CA PHE A 96 -4.27 -3.63 -4.48
C PHE A 96 -4.31 -4.48 -5.75
N TYR A 97 -3.92 -3.84 -6.85
CA TYR A 97 -3.68 -4.48 -8.13
C TYR A 97 -2.43 -3.86 -8.77
N ASP A 98 -1.46 -4.70 -9.09
CA ASP A 98 -0.15 -4.32 -9.62
C ASP A 98 0.13 -5.08 -10.93
N GLN A 99 0.34 -4.34 -12.01
CA GLN A 99 0.71 -4.88 -13.32
C GLN A 99 2.18 -4.59 -13.59
N THR A 100 3.01 -5.63 -13.70
CA THR A 100 4.45 -5.53 -14.04
C THR A 100 4.72 -6.09 -15.42
N PHE A 101 5.41 -5.34 -16.27
CA PHE A 101 5.85 -5.74 -17.60
C PHE A 101 7.35 -6.01 -17.59
N SER A 102 7.80 -7.08 -18.26
CA SER A 102 9.22 -7.38 -18.40
C SER A 102 9.77 -6.96 -19.76
N SER A 103 11.10 -6.83 -19.84
CA SER A 103 11.84 -6.55 -21.07
C SER A 103 11.63 -7.55 -22.20
N HIS A 104 11.05 -8.72 -21.93
CA HIS A 104 10.82 -9.77 -22.93
C HIS A 104 9.34 -10.00 -23.26
N LYS A 105 8.50 -8.95 -23.11
CA LYS A 105 7.05 -9.02 -23.35
C LYS A 105 6.31 -10.00 -22.44
N SER A 106 6.90 -10.38 -21.30
CA SER A 106 6.15 -11.09 -20.25
C SER A 106 5.44 -10.08 -19.36
N TYR A 107 4.38 -10.48 -18.70
CA TYR A 107 3.79 -9.67 -17.64
C TYR A 107 3.35 -10.49 -16.43
N ILE A 108 3.29 -9.82 -15.29
CA ILE A 108 2.78 -10.34 -14.03
C ILE A 108 1.69 -9.41 -13.54
N SER A 109 0.50 -9.95 -13.32
CA SER A 109 -0.58 -9.27 -12.61
C SER A 109 -0.60 -9.78 -11.18
N THR A 110 -0.40 -8.91 -10.19
CA THR A 110 -0.51 -9.25 -8.77
C THR A 110 -1.69 -8.52 -8.17
N TYR A 111 -2.54 -9.22 -7.43
CA TYR A 111 -3.71 -8.62 -6.82
C TYR A 111 -3.97 -9.24 -5.46
N GLY A 112 -4.52 -8.47 -4.54
CA GLY A 112 -4.77 -9.00 -3.21
C GLY A 112 -5.16 -7.98 -2.17
N LEU A 113 -5.04 -8.41 -0.93
CA LEU A 113 -5.27 -7.62 0.27
C LEU A 113 -3.93 -7.27 0.91
N GLU A 114 -3.80 -6.04 1.39
CA GLU A 114 -2.69 -5.61 2.22
C GLU A 114 -3.16 -5.12 3.58
N PHE A 115 -2.35 -5.41 4.59
CA PHE A 115 -2.49 -4.92 5.96
C PHE A 115 -1.14 -4.35 6.39
N SER A 116 -1.11 -3.20 7.04
CA SER A 116 0.15 -2.57 7.43
C SER A 116 0.04 -1.86 8.77
N GLY A 117 1.02 -2.10 9.64
CA GLY A 117 1.32 -1.25 10.77
C GLY A 117 2.05 0.00 10.30
N LEU A 118 1.64 1.12 10.86
CA LEU A 118 2.14 2.45 10.55
C LEU A 118 2.81 3.00 11.79
N TRP A 119 4.02 3.53 11.64
CA TRP A 119 4.70 4.26 12.70
C TRP A 119 5.12 5.63 12.19
N ASP A 120 4.58 6.71 12.73
CA ASP A 120 4.97 8.07 12.40
C ASP A 120 6.07 8.56 13.34
N ALA A 121 7.26 8.83 12.82
CA ALA A 121 8.32 9.48 13.60
C ALA A 121 7.97 10.95 13.90
N PHE A 122 7.21 11.57 13.00
CA PHE A 122 6.75 12.95 13.11
C PHE A 122 5.34 13.08 12.53
N ASN A 123 4.42 13.71 13.27
CA ASN A 123 3.08 14.03 12.78
C ASN A 123 2.67 15.41 13.27
N SER A 124 2.41 16.32 12.35
CA SER A 124 1.98 17.69 12.61
C SER A 124 0.68 17.99 11.87
N PRO A 125 0.01 19.13 12.10
CA PRO A 125 -1.20 19.49 11.36
C PRO A 125 -1.03 19.63 9.84
N LYS A 126 0.20 19.83 9.35
CA LYS A 126 0.48 20.07 7.93
C LYS A 126 1.13 18.86 7.25
N MET A 127 2.02 18.16 7.95
CA MET A 127 2.84 17.09 7.39
C MET A 127 3.10 15.96 8.38
N PHE A 128 3.40 14.78 7.86
CA PHE A 128 3.88 13.64 8.63
C PHE A 128 5.01 12.90 7.91
N LEU A 129 5.84 12.21 8.69
CA LEU A 129 6.90 11.31 8.23
C LEU A 129 6.86 10.05 9.08
N GLY A 130 6.90 8.90 8.43
CA GLY A 130 6.79 7.62 9.10
C GLY A 130 7.34 6.44 8.32
N LEU A 131 7.25 5.28 8.95
CA LEU A 131 7.53 3.97 8.43
C LEU A 131 6.24 3.17 8.27
N GLU A 132 6.26 2.21 7.37
CA GLU A 132 5.22 1.23 7.11
C GLU A 132 5.83 -0.16 7.14
N PHE A 133 5.19 -1.06 7.88
CA PHE A 133 5.48 -2.48 7.83
C PHE A 133 4.19 -3.24 7.56
N GLY A 134 4.15 -4.05 6.51
CA GLY A 134 2.93 -4.68 6.05
C GLY A 134 3.06 -6.13 5.63
N LEU A 135 1.92 -6.79 5.65
CA LEU A 135 1.70 -8.15 5.16
C LEU A 135 0.61 -8.08 4.09
N GLY A 136 0.87 -8.71 2.95
CA GLY A 136 -0.05 -8.81 1.84
C GLY A 136 -0.35 -10.26 1.49
N ILE A 137 -1.61 -10.57 1.28
CA ILE A 137 -2.06 -11.86 0.76
C ILE A 137 -2.45 -11.63 -0.70
N ALA A 138 -1.73 -12.28 -1.63
CA ALA A 138 -1.83 -11.95 -3.03
C ALA A 138 -1.92 -13.17 -3.96
N GLY A 139 -2.80 -13.07 -4.95
CA GLY A 139 -2.70 -13.86 -6.18
C GLY A 139 -1.74 -13.20 -7.16
N ALA A 140 -1.05 -14.00 -7.96
CA ALA A 140 -0.19 -13.55 -9.04
C ALA A 140 -0.43 -14.40 -10.29
N THR A 141 -0.81 -13.78 -11.39
CA THR A 141 -0.96 -14.43 -12.69
C THR A 141 0.21 -14.07 -13.57
N TYR A 142 0.87 -15.10 -14.11
CA TYR A 142 2.07 -14.96 -14.94
C TYR A 142 1.74 -15.27 -16.39
N MET A 143 2.02 -14.31 -17.29
CA MET A 143 1.97 -14.56 -18.72
C MET A 143 3.38 -14.53 -19.34
N PRO A 144 3.87 -15.67 -19.87
CA PRO A 144 5.21 -15.75 -20.45
C PRO A 144 5.30 -15.05 -21.81
N GLY A 145 6.28 -14.15 -21.96
CA GLY A 145 6.62 -13.45 -23.20
C GLY A 145 7.60 -14.19 -24.10
N GLY A 146 8.23 -13.48 -25.05
CA GLY A 146 8.98 -14.07 -26.18
C GLY A 146 10.18 -14.96 -25.80
N ALA A 147 10.95 -14.61 -24.77
CA ALA A 147 12.05 -15.47 -24.28
C ALA A 147 11.56 -16.72 -23.53
N MET A 148 10.29 -16.73 -23.15
CA MET A 148 9.70 -17.66 -22.18
C MET A 148 8.71 -18.60 -22.85
N HIS A 149 8.14 -18.19 -23.99
CA HIS A 149 7.13 -18.94 -24.74
C HIS A 149 7.65 -20.32 -25.18
N GLY A 150 8.92 -20.40 -25.62
CA GLY A 150 9.51 -21.66 -26.09
C GLY A 150 9.65 -22.74 -25.01
N ILE A 151 10.07 -22.39 -23.78
CA ILE A 151 10.32 -23.37 -22.71
C ILE A 151 9.04 -23.61 -21.88
N ILE A 152 8.28 -22.56 -21.58
CA ILE A 152 7.10 -22.70 -20.70
C ILE A 152 5.88 -23.18 -21.48
N ALA A 153 5.68 -22.76 -22.73
CA ALA A 153 4.54 -23.27 -23.51
C ALA A 153 4.75 -24.72 -23.95
N GLN A 154 6.00 -25.18 -24.08
CA GLN A 154 6.30 -26.58 -24.41
C GLN A 154 6.12 -27.53 -23.23
N TYR A 155 6.41 -27.11 -21.99
CA TYR A 155 6.43 -28.02 -20.84
C TYR A 155 5.38 -27.76 -19.74
N LEU A 156 4.84 -26.55 -19.59
CA LEU A 156 4.07 -26.14 -18.39
C LEU A 156 2.66 -25.58 -18.66
N GLY A 157 2.13 -25.77 -19.87
CA GLY A 157 0.70 -25.61 -20.21
C GLY A 157 -0.08 -24.51 -19.46
N LYS A 158 -0.11 -23.29 -20.03
CA LYS A 158 -1.03 -22.17 -19.77
C LYS A 158 -1.07 -21.58 -18.34
N GLU A 159 -1.05 -20.24 -18.30
CA GLU A 159 -1.39 -19.35 -17.17
C GLU A 159 -1.23 -19.94 -15.76
N ASN A 160 -0.03 -19.78 -15.20
CA ASN A 160 0.18 -20.15 -13.81
C ASN A 160 -0.31 -19.03 -12.90
N SER A 161 -1.41 -19.28 -12.19
CA SER A 161 -1.86 -18.44 -11.07
C SER A 161 -1.27 -19.00 -9.77
N LEU A 162 -0.53 -18.16 -9.07
CA LEU A 162 0.16 -18.52 -7.83
C LEU A 162 -0.35 -17.66 -6.69
N PHE A 163 -0.39 -18.25 -5.50
CA PHE A 163 -0.61 -17.52 -4.25
C PHE A 163 0.75 -17.17 -3.64
N GLN A 164 0.89 -15.93 -3.16
CA GLN A 164 2.09 -15.45 -2.49
C GLN A 164 1.74 -14.61 -1.27
N LEU A 165 2.57 -14.74 -0.24
CA LEU A 165 2.61 -13.80 0.88
C LEU A 165 3.60 -12.68 0.51
N LEU A 166 3.24 -11.43 0.78
CA LEU A 166 4.10 -10.27 0.54
C LEU A 166 4.44 -9.64 1.88
N VAL A 167 5.72 -9.36 2.12
CA VAL A 167 6.16 -8.51 3.23
C VAL A 167 6.50 -7.14 2.66
N LYS A 168 5.88 -6.09 3.16
CA LYS A 168 6.08 -4.71 2.71
C LYS A 168 6.83 -3.93 3.78
N VAL A 169 7.87 -3.21 3.40
CA VAL A 169 8.57 -2.27 4.28
C VAL A 169 8.77 -0.99 3.50
N GLY A 170 8.41 0.16 4.08
CA GLY A 170 8.55 1.43 3.38
C GLY A 170 8.57 2.63 4.29
N PHE A 171 8.93 3.75 3.70
CA PHE A 171 8.84 5.09 4.26
C PHE A 171 7.62 5.79 3.70
N ARG A 172 6.98 6.61 4.54
CA ARG A 172 5.80 7.38 4.22
C ARG A 172 6.08 8.85 4.54
N PHE A 173 5.74 9.71 3.61
CA PHE A 173 5.78 11.16 3.78
C PHE A 173 4.45 11.72 3.31
N GLY A 174 3.78 12.52 4.11
CA GLY A 174 2.52 13.13 3.69
C GLY A 174 2.39 14.59 4.04
N PHE A 175 1.57 15.28 3.24
CA PHE A 175 1.25 16.68 3.35
C PHE A 175 -0.24 16.90 3.04
N PHE A 176 -0.98 17.42 4.01
CA PHE A 176 -2.44 17.54 3.97
C PHE A 176 -3.15 16.22 3.60
N HIS A 177 -3.70 16.14 2.39
CA HIS A 177 -4.41 14.99 1.86
C HIS A 177 -3.50 14.01 1.10
N ASN A 178 -2.27 14.42 0.77
CA ASN A 178 -1.39 13.65 -0.09
C ASN A 178 -0.36 12.88 0.73
N GLU A 179 -0.06 11.66 0.32
CA GLU A 179 0.96 10.81 0.90
C GLU A 179 1.79 10.17 -0.23
N ILE A 180 3.10 10.18 -0.06
CA ILE A 180 4.07 9.47 -0.88
C ILE A 180 4.62 8.33 -0.04
N THR A 181 4.61 7.13 -0.60
CA THR A 181 5.22 5.96 0.03
C THR A 181 6.28 5.39 -0.90
N PHE A 182 7.45 5.07 -0.37
CA PHE A 182 8.47 4.33 -1.11
C PHE A 182 9.01 3.18 -0.27
N GLY A 183 9.33 2.05 -0.90
CA GLY A 183 9.78 0.90 -0.13
C GLY A 183 10.05 -0.33 -0.96
N LEU A 184 10.14 -1.46 -0.26
CA LEU A 184 10.36 -2.79 -0.83
C LEU A 184 9.20 -3.71 -0.47
N LYS A 185 8.77 -4.51 -1.44
CA LYS A 185 7.86 -5.66 -1.25
C LYS A 185 8.66 -6.94 -1.48
N PHE A 186 8.70 -7.80 -0.48
CA PHE A 186 9.38 -9.09 -0.49
C PHE A 186 8.32 -10.19 -0.68
N PRO A 187 8.29 -10.84 -1.85
CA PRO A 187 7.45 -12.00 -2.04
C PRO A 187 8.04 -13.20 -1.29
N VAL A 188 7.29 -13.70 -0.32
CA VAL A 188 7.57 -14.92 0.42
C VAL A 188 6.75 -16.02 -0.26
N ILE A 189 7.38 -16.74 -1.18
CA ILE A 189 6.77 -17.88 -1.87
C ILE A 189 7.23 -19.16 -1.15
N PRO A 190 6.31 -20.00 -0.63
CA PRO A 190 6.72 -21.28 -0.04
C PRO A 190 7.00 -22.39 -1.06
N ASN A 191 6.58 -22.28 -2.33
CA ASN A 191 6.40 -23.47 -3.16
C ASN A 191 7.31 -23.55 -4.40
N LYS A 192 8.20 -24.55 -4.38
CA LYS A 192 8.74 -25.21 -5.57
C LYS A 192 7.59 -25.98 -6.24
N LYS A 193 7.31 -25.73 -7.52
CA LYS A 193 6.40 -26.60 -8.29
C LYS A 193 7.25 -27.61 -9.03
N THR A 194 7.26 -28.85 -8.55
CA THR A 194 7.83 -29.98 -9.26
C THR A 194 6.70 -30.62 -10.06
N GLU A 195 6.76 -30.52 -11.38
CA GLU A 195 5.84 -31.18 -12.29
C GLU A 195 6.57 -32.28 -13.04
N ILE A 196 5.89 -33.40 -13.29
CA ILE A 196 6.42 -34.45 -14.15
C ILE A 196 5.88 -34.17 -15.55
N VAL A 197 6.76 -33.83 -16.48
CA VAL A 197 6.43 -33.60 -17.88
C VAL A 197 7.12 -34.69 -18.69
N ASP A 198 6.34 -35.49 -19.42
CA ASP A 198 6.83 -36.62 -20.23
C ASP A 198 7.78 -37.61 -19.49
N GLY A 199 7.48 -37.90 -18.22
CA GLY A 199 8.28 -38.82 -17.39
C GLY A 199 9.57 -38.23 -16.81
N LEU A 200 9.82 -36.94 -17.05
CA LEU A 200 10.95 -36.19 -16.50
C LEU A 200 10.46 -35.23 -15.40
N SER A 201 11.12 -35.25 -14.25
CA SER A 201 10.86 -34.28 -13.17
C SER A 201 11.38 -32.91 -13.62
N ALA A 202 10.46 -31.97 -13.86
CA ALA A 202 10.73 -30.58 -14.16
C ALA A 202 10.43 -29.75 -12.90
N THR A 203 11.46 -29.13 -12.32
CA THR A 203 11.25 -28.19 -11.21
C THR A 203 11.26 -26.78 -11.78
N THR A 204 10.13 -26.09 -11.67
CA THR A 204 10.03 -24.68 -12.06
C THR A 204 9.96 -23.83 -10.80
N LEU A 205 10.97 -22.98 -10.61
CA LEU A 205 10.99 -21.99 -9.54
C LEU A 205 10.72 -20.61 -10.14
N TRP A 206 9.53 -20.07 -9.84
CA TRP A 206 9.21 -18.66 -10.12
C TRP A 206 9.51 -17.85 -8.87
N GLN A 207 10.75 -17.37 -8.74
CA GLN A 207 11.11 -16.50 -7.63
C GLN A 207 11.03 -15.04 -8.09
N ARG A 208 9.93 -14.38 -7.74
CA ARG A 208 9.88 -12.92 -7.85
C ARG A 208 10.91 -12.37 -6.86
N LEU A 209 11.80 -11.50 -7.33
CA LEU A 209 12.77 -10.83 -6.47
C LEU A 209 12.07 -9.69 -5.72
N PRO A 210 12.70 -9.13 -4.66
CA PRO A 210 12.17 -7.95 -4.00
C PRO A 210 11.83 -6.84 -4.99
N VAL A 211 10.66 -6.24 -4.82
CA VAL A 211 10.10 -5.22 -5.72
C VAL A 211 10.23 -3.87 -5.03
N ALA A 212 10.90 -2.91 -5.67
CA ALA A 212 10.86 -1.54 -5.22
C ALA A 212 9.56 -0.89 -5.69
N TYR A 213 8.87 -0.21 -4.78
CA TYR A 213 7.62 0.48 -5.09
C TYR A 213 7.69 1.96 -4.71
N PHE A 214 6.95 2.75 -5.47
CA PHE A 214 6.69 4.16 -5.22
C PHE A 214 5.20 4.40 -5.41
N ASN A 215 4.49 4.83 -4.37
CA ASN A 215 3.07 5.10 -4.40
C ASN A 215 2.80 6.57 -4.10
N TYR A 216 1.88 7.15 -4.87
CA TYR A 216 1.19 8.38 -4.53
C TYR A 216 -0.22 8.05 -4.05
N ILE A 217 -0.59 8.54 -2.88
CA ILE A 217 -1.84 8.23 -2.18
C ILE A 217 -2.56 9.53 -1.87
N TYR A 218 -3.85 9.58 -2.20
CA TYR A 218 -4.77 10.62 -1.78
C TYR A 218 -5.66 10.11 -0.65
N ASN A 219 -5.70 10.85 0.45
CA ASN A 219 -6.49 10.59 1.65
C ASN A 219 -7.72 11.51 1.64
N PHE A 220 -8.92 10.94 1.76
CA PHE A 220 -10.18 11.68 1.78
C PHE A 220 -10.43 12.35 3.14
#